data_AF-K7LH10-F1
#
_entry.id   AF-K7LH10-F1
#
_cell.length_a   1.000
_cell.length_b   1.000
_cell.length_c   1.000
_cell.angle_alpha   90.00
_cell.angle_beta   90.00
_cell.angle_gamma   90.00
#
_symmetry.space_group_name_H-M   'P 1'
#
loop_
_entity.id
_entity.type
_entity.pdbx_description
1 polymer ?
#
loop_
_entity_poly.entity_id
_entity_poly.type
_entity_poly.pdbx_seq_one_letter_code
_entity_poly.pdbx_strand_id
1 'polypeptide(L)'
;MKRVKIFILITLALTFVAFVPKIESQIMPPLIPFPPPSLHPLCLSQLALVSYACAMLPPTTTLPPSPLTPPPSPSSPGDDEGHGNDQSQGHHQTSQEENCCRWAREMDNQCVCEFLLLLPPFLTRPLHQYSISIGESCNVTYSCGGPI
;
A
#
# COMPACT_ATOMS: atom_id res chain seq x y z
N MET A 1 -28.50 42.85 -28.26
CA MET A 1 -28.39 42.15 -26.96
C MET A 1 -27.72 40.77 -27.04
N LYS A 2 -28.01 39.90 -28.02
CA LYS A 2 -27.41 38.54 -28.12
C LYS A 2 -25.88 38.53 -28.23
N ARG A 3 -25.31 39.43 -29.04
CA ARG A 3 -23.85 39.55 -29.22
C ARG A 3 -23.11 39.91 -27.93
N VAL A 4 -23.68 40.81 -27.12
CA VAL A 4 -23.09 41.21 -25.82
C VAL A 4 -23.04 40.04 -24.84
N LYS A 5 -24.10 39.21 -24.77
CA LYS A 5 -24.10 38.00 -23.93
C LYS A 5 -23.01 37.00 -24.35
N ILE A 6 -22.78 36.83 -25.66
CA ILE A 6 -21.73 35.95 -26.19
C ILE A 6 -20.35 36.45 -25.81
N PHE A 7 -20.09 37.76 -25.95
CA PHE A 7 -18.81 38.35 -25.51
C PHE A 7 -18.56 38.15 -24.01
N ILE A 8 -19.58 38.33 -23.16
CA ILE A 8 -19.46 38.11 -21.71
C ILE A 8 -19.14 36.65 -21.39
N LEU A 9 -19.80 35.68 -22.04
CA LEU A 9 -19.53 34.26 -21.85
C LEU A 9 -18.11 33.87 -22.28
N ILE A 10 -17.61 34.41 -23.39
CA ILE A 10 -16.24 34.17 -23.86
C ILE A 10 -15.24 34.74 -22.85
N THR A 11 -15.46 35.95 -22.35
CA THR A 11 -14.58 36.57 -21.33
C THR A 11 -14.57 35.76 -20.03
N LEU A 12 -15.74 35.26 -19.59
CA LEU A 12 -15.83 34.38 -18.41
C LEU A 12 -15.12 33.03 -18.64
N ALA A 13 -15.24 32.45 -19.82
CA ALA A 13 -14.55 31.21 -20.15
C ALA A 13 -13.02 31.39 -20.21
N LEU A 14 -12.54 32.46 -20.85
CA LEU A 14 -11.10 32.76 -20.93
C LEU A 14 -10.49 33.07 -19.57
N THR A 15 -11.22 33.80 -18.71
CA THR A 15 -10.77 34.03 -17.33
C THR A 15 -10.75 32.73 -16.54
N PHE A 16 -11.78 31.89 -16.61
CA PHE A 16 -11.77 30.58 -15.97
C PHE A 16 -10.59 29.71 -16.45
N VAL A 17 -10.37 29.62 -17.76
CA VAL A 17 -9.25 28.85 -18.35
C VAL A 17 -7.88 29.44 -18.00
N ALA A 18 -7.76 30.73 -17.70
CA ALA A 18 -6.51 31.34 -17.23
C ALA A 18 -6.29 31.15 -15.73
N PHE A 19 -7.36 31.18 -14.93
CA PHE A 19 -7.29 31.06 -13.47
C PHE A 19 -7.21 29.60 -13.00
N VAL A 20 -7.89 28.64 -13.66
CA VAL A 20 -7.87 27.20 -13.31
C VAL A 20 -6.46 26.60 -13.30
N PRO A 21 -5.63 26.74 -14.35
CA PRO A 21 -4.26 26.24 -14.30
C PRO A 21 -3.39 27.02 -13.30
N LYS A 22 -3.75 28.26 -12.95
CA LYS A 22 -3.04 29.06 -11.93
C LYS A 22 -3.41 28.69 -10.50
N ILE A 23 -4.63 28.19 -10.25
CA ILE A 23 -5.02 27.61 -8.95
C ILE A 23 -4.48 26.19 -8.82
N GLU A 24 -4.46 25.39 -9.89
CA GLU A 24 -3.83 24.06 -9.91
C GLU A 24 -2.29 24.16 -9.75
N SER A 25 -1.65 25.15 -10.39
CA SER A 25 -0.21 25.41 -10.22
C SER A 25 0.16 26.04 -8.87
N GLN A 26 -0.83 26.53 -8.11
CA GLN A 26 -0.65 27.01 -6.72
C GLN A 26 -1.06 25.95 -5.68
N ILE A 27 -1.45 24.75 -6.10
CA ILE A 27 -1.49 23.55 -5.24
C ILE A 27 -0.13 22.84 -5.23
N MET A 28 0.90 23.37 -5.90
CA MET A 28 2.27 23.17 -5.42
C MET A 28 2.24 23.65 -3.95
N PRO A 29 2.43 22.75 -2.97
CA PRO A 29 2.54 23.20 -1.59
C PRO A 29 3.58 24.32 -1.62
N PRO A 30 3.40 25.42 -0.87
CA PRO A 30 4.53 26.30 -0.66
C PRO A 30 5.72 25.39 -0.36
N LEU A 31 6.85 25.62 -1.03
CA LEU A 31 8.13 25.14 -0.53
C LEU A 31 8.30 25.85 0.82
N ILE A 32 7.51 25.47 1.83
CA ILE A 32 7.99 25.37 3.18
C ILE A 32 9.24 24.53 2.96
N PRO A 33 10.43 25.04 3.29
CA PRO A 33 11.53 24.15 3.55
C PRO A 33 11.05 23.33 4.74
N PHE A 34 10.26 22.28 4.48
CA PHE A 34 10.23 21.14 5.35
C PHE A 34 11.70 20.78 5.42
N PRO A 35 12.32 20.83 6.62
CA PRO A 35 13.64 20.24 6.75
C PRO A 35 13.55 18.88 6.06
N PRO A 36 14.52 18.51 5.19
CA PRO A 36 14.50 17.21 4.53
C PRO A 36 14.13 16.22 5.61
N PRO A 37 13.04 15.44 5.46
CA PRO A 37 12.45 14.70 6.56
C PRO A 37 13.61 14.00 7.24
N SER A 38 13.95 14.48 8.42
CA SER A 38 15.10 13.98 9.15
C SER A 38 14.59 12.68 9.69
N LEU A 39 14.63 11.67 8.84
CA LEU A 39 14.33 10.30 9.22
C LEU A 39 15.15 10.07 10.47
N HIS A 40 14.45 9.80 11.57
CA HIS A 40 15.14 9.57 12.83
C HIS A 40 16.22 8.52 12.54
N PRO A 41 17.48 8.71 13.00
CA PRO A 41 18.59 7.83 12.63
C PRO A 41 18.29 6.35 12.92
N LEU A 42 17.41 6.09 13.90
CA LEU A 42 16.88 4.77 14.23
C LEU A 42 15.97 4.20 13.12
N CYS A 43 15.15 5.01 12.47
CA CYS A 43 14.21 4.57 11.44
C CYS A 43 14.90 4.02 10.18
N LEU A 44 16.05 4.58 9.80
CA LEU A 44 16.84 4.03 8.69
C LEU A 44 17.38 2.63 9.02
N SER A 45 17.85 2.42 10.26
CA SER A 45 18.34 1.10 10.68
C SER A 45 17.21 0.06 10.78
N GLN A 46 16.03 0.46 11.27
CA GLN A 46 14.86 -0.42 11.34
C GLN A 46 14.37 -0.79 9.94
N LEU A 47 14.21 0.19 9.05
CA LEU A 47 13.82 -0.08 7.66
C LEU A 47 14.83 -0.99 6.97
N ALA A 48 16.13 -0.79 7.19
CA ALA A 48 17.16 -1.64 6.61
C ALA A 48 17.04 -3.11 7.07
N LEU A 49 16.77 -3.34 8.37
CA LEU A 49 16.56 -4.69 8.91
C LEU A 49 15.30 -5.35 8.31
N VAL A 50 14.18 -4.63 8.26
CA VAL A 50 12.95 -5.11 7.64
C VAL A 50 13.17 -5.41 6.15
N SER A 51 13.78 -4.47 5.42
CA SER A 51 14.05 -4.62 3.98
C SER A 51 14.95 -5.81 3.71
N TYR A 52 15.99 -6.03 4.52
CA TYR A 52 16.86 -7.20 4.40
C TYR A 52 16.12 -8.51 4.69
N ALA A 53 15.31 -8.55 5.76
CA ALA A 53 14.56 -9.76 6.11
C ALA A 53 13.50 -10.11 5.07
N CYS A 54 12.85 -9.10 4.49
CA CYS A 54 11.76 -9.27 3.53
C CYS A 54 12.24 -9.39 2.08
N ALA A 55 13.45 -8.95 1.74
CA ALA A 55 14.02 -9.07 0.39
C ALA A 55 14.26 -10.52 -0.04
N MET A 56 14.27 -11.47 0.89
CA MET A 56 14.39 -12.90 0.60
C MET A 56 13.07 -13.54 0.18
N LEU A 57 11.94 -12.86 0.35
CA LEU A 57 10.64 -13.42 0.03
C LEU A 57 10.39 -13.47 -1.48
N PRO A 58 9.72 -14.52 -1.98
CA PRO A 58 9.24 -14.54 -3.35
C PRO A 58 8.29 -13.35 -3.57
N PRO A 59 8.35 -12.65 -4.72
CA PRO A 59 7.41 -11.58 -5.02
C PRO A 59 5.99 -12.12 -4.95
N THR A 60 5.19 -11.63 -4.01
CA THR A 60 3.77 -12.00 -3.93
C THR A 60 3.08 -11.48 -5.18
N THR A 61 2.87 -12.34 -6.17
CA THR A 61 1.86 -12.13 -7.20
C THR A 61 0.50 -12.23 -6.53
N THR A 62 0.05 -11.15 -5.91
CA THR A 62 -1.33 -11.02 -5.41
C THR A 62 -2.27 -11.02 -6.61
N LEU A 63 -2.61 -12.21 -7.10
CA LEU A 63 -3.76 -12.42 -7.96
C LEU A 63 -5.02 -12.25 -7.07
N PRO A 64 -6.07 -11.54 -7.53
CA PRO A 64 -7.32 -11.43 -6.80
C PRO A 64 -7.87 -12.81 -6.43
N PRO A 65 -8.49 -13.01 -5.25
CA PRO A 65 -9.02 -14.30 -4.86
C PRO A 65 -10.08 -14.76 -5.88
N SER A 66 -9.78 -15.84 -6.62
CA SER A 66 -10.75 -16.48 -7.49
C SER A 66 -11.90 -17.04 -6.65
N PRO A 67 -13.17 -16.89 -7.09
CA PRO A 67 -14.33 -17.37 -6.34
C PRO A 67 -14.32 -18.89 -6.24
N LEU A 68 -14.56 -19.38 -5.02
CA LEU A 68 -14.65 -20.78 -4.61
C LEU A 68 -15.58 -21.60 -5.52
N THR A 69 -15.03 -22.54 -6.30
CA THR A 69 -15.80 -23.62 -6.92
C THR A 69 -16.12 -24.70 -5.86
N PRO A 70 -17.36 -25.19 -5.74
CA PRO A 70 -17.75 -26.18 -4.73
C PRO A 70 -17.17 -27.58 -5.03
N PRO A 71 -16.93 -28.42 -4.00
CA PRO A 71 -16.37 -29.76 -4.16
C PRO A 71 -17.36 -30.74 -4.81
N PRO A 72 -16.94 -31.62 -5.73
CA PRO A 72 -17.79 -32.69 -6.27
C PRO A 72 -18.00 -33.84 -5.25
N SER A 73 -19.24 -34.34 -5.18
CA SER A 73 -19.77 -35.38 -4.28
C SER A 73 -19.25 -36.82 -4.56
N PRO A 74 -19.33 -37.75 -3.58
CA PRO A 74 -18.63 -39.03 -3.62
C PRO A 74 -19.42 -40.14 -4.32
N SER A 75 -18.79 -40.98 -5.16
CA SER A 75 -19.43 -42.17 -5.74
C SER A 75 -18.43 -43.26 -6.17
N SER A 76 -18.66 -44.45 -5.61
CA SER A 76 -18.19 -45.82 -5.97
C SER A 76 -16.84 -46.34 -5.42
N PRO A 77 -16.85 -47.47 -4.68
CA PRO A 77 -15.65 -48.14 -4.22
C PRO A 77 -15.09 -49.02 -5.35
N GLY A 78 -13.93 -48.63 -5.86
CA GLY A 78 -13.10 -49.44 -6.74
C GLY A 78 -11.77 -49.67 -6.07
N ASP A 79 -11.47 -50.94 -5.83
CA ASP A 79 -10.20 -51.44 -5.29
C ASP A 79 -9.07 -51.18 -6.31
N ASP A 80 -8.21 -50.20 -6.05
CA ASP A 80 -6.89 -50.12 -6.66
C ASP A 80 -5.93 -49.33 -5.76
N GLU A 81 -4.94 -50.06 -5.26
CA GLU A 81 -3.77 -49.58 -4.54
C GLU A 81 -2.99 -48.55 -5.38
N GLY A 82 -2.94 -47.30 -4.93
CA GLY A 82 -2.17 -46.28 -5.62
C GLY A 82 -2.03 -44.99 -4.84
N HIS A 83 -0.89 -44.84 -4.17
CA HIS A 83 -0.41 -43.67 -3.42
C HIS A 83 -0.88 -42.31 -3.95
N GLY A 84 -1.98 -41.79 -3.38
CA GLY A 84 -2.34 -40.39 -3.45
C GLY A 84 -1.39 -39.57 -2.59
N ASN A 85 -0.32 -39.05 -3.19
CA ASN A 85 0.44 -37.93 -2.63
C ASN A 85 -0.40 -36.65 -2.74
N ASP A 86 -1.51 -36.60 -2.02
CA ASP A 86 -2.14 -35.34 -1.63
C ASP A 86 -1.26 -34.71 -0.54
N GLN A 87 -0.13 -34.15 -0.98
CA GLN A 87 0.48 -33.05 -0.24
C GLN A 87 -0.51 -31.90 -0.34
N SER A 88 -1.51 -31.92 0.55
CA SER A 88 -2.17 -30.71 1.01
C SER A 88 -1.07 -29.69 1.22
N GLN A 89 -1.07 -28.67 0.36
CA GLN A 89 -0.31 -27.45 0.51
C GLN A 89 -0.83 -26.76 1.78
N GLY A 90 -0.54 -27.34 2.93
CA GLY A 90 -0.77 -26.73 4.22
C GLY A 90 0.24 -25.60 4.30
N HIS A 91 -0.22 -24.40 3.97
CA HIS A 91 0.49 -23.13 3.96
C HIS A 91 1.45 -23.00 5.16
N HIS A 92 2.64 -23.59 5.01
CA HIS A 92 3.72 -23.42 5.95
C HIS A 92 4.28 -22.06 5.63
N GLN A 93 4.00 -21.11 6.51
CA GLN A 93 4.72 -19.85 6.50
C GLN A 93 6.20 -20.21 6.43
N THR A 94 6.87 -19.78 5.36
CA THR A 94 8.27 -20.16 5.20
C THR A 94 9.05 -19.52 6.35
N SER A 95 10.11 -20.15 6.84
CA SER A 95 10.95 -19.56 7.89
C SER A 95 11.41 -18.12 7.55
N GLN A 96 11.49 -17.80 6.25
CA GLN A 96 11.78 -16.47 5.75
C GLN A 96 10.60 -15.50 5.93
N GLU A 97 9.37 -15.93 5.67
CA GLU A 97 8.15 -15.13 5.92
C GLU A 97 7.98 -14.83 7.41
N GLU A 98 8.21 -15.81 8.28
CA GLU A 98 8.17 -15.61 9.74
C GLU A 98 9.22 -14.59 10.18
N ASN A 99 10.44 -14.67 9.63
CA ASN A 99 11.52 -13.74 9.94
C ASN A 99 11.20 -12.32 9.45
N CYS A 100 10.71 -12.15 8.21
CA CYS A 100 10.24 -10.87 7.70
C CYS A 100 9.09 -10.31 8.55
N CYS A 101 8.10 -11.13 8.88
CA CYS A 101 6.97 -10.75 9.74
C CYS A 101 7.43 -10.26 11.11
N ARG A 102 8.42 -10.92 11.71
CA ARG A 102 9.01 -10.50 12.98
C ARG A 102 9.59 -9.10 12.90
N TRP A 103 10.46 -8.84 11.91
CA TRP A 103 11.08 -7.52 11.76
C TRP A 103 10.06 -6.44 11.41
N ALA A 104 9.07 -6.76 10.56
CA ALA A 104 7.98 -5.84 10.24
C ALA A 104 7.21 -5.41 11.49
N ARG A 105 6.85 -6.33 12.39
CA ARG A 105 6.13 -5.99 13.63
C ARG A 105 6.94 -5.11 14.60
N GLU A 106 8.26 -5.22 14.57
CA GLU A 106 9.16 -4.46 15.44
C GLU A 106 9.38 -3.02 14.94
N MET A 107 9.06 -2.75 13.68
CA MET A 107 9.24 -1.42 13.11
C MET A 107 8.26 -0.41 13.73
N ASP A 108 8.79 0.72 14.20
CA ASP A 108 7.99 1.74 14.89
C ASP A 108 6.98 2.42 13.95
N ASN A 109 5.78 2.69 14.46
CA ASN A 109 4.75 3.44 13.73
C ASN A 109 5.28 4.79 13.23
N GLN A 110 5.99 5.56 14.07
CA GLN A 110 6.56 6.86 13.70
C GLN A 110 7.52 6.72 12.52
N CYS A 111 8.35 5.67 12.51
CA CYS A 111 9.27 5.42 11.40
C CYS A 111 8.52 5.16 10.10
N VAL A 112 7.48 4.32 10.12
CA VAL A 112 6.66 4.08 8.93
C VAL A 112 5.99 5.35 8.46
N CYS A 113 5.43 6.15 9.37
CA CYS A 113 4.81 7.42 9.03
C CYS A 113 5.81 8.39 8.39
N GLU A 114 7.04 8.49 8.89
CA GLU A 114 8.10 9.32 8.30
C GLU A 114 8.45 8.89 6.88
N PHE A 115 8.53 7.59 6.60
CA PHE A 115 8.73 7.10 5.25
C PHE A 115 7.54 7.41 4.33
N LEU A 116 6.31 7.33 4.83
CA LEU A 116 5.13 7.64 4.04
C LEU A 116 5.02 9.13 3.69
N LEU A 117 5.66 10.04 4.46
CA LEU A 117 5.76 11.46 4.11
C LEU A 117 6.65 11.73 2.88
N LEU A 118 7.48 10.77 2.47
CA LEU A 118 8.28 10.86 1.24
C LEU A 118 7.45 10.60 -0.02
N LEU A 119 6.23 10.05 0.12
CA LEU A 119 5.35 9.83 -1.01
C LEU A 119 4.90 11.18 -1.60
N PRO A 120 4.58 11.21 -2.91
CA PRO A 120 3.98 12.40 -3.50
C PRO A 120 2.75 12.87 -2.72
N PRO A 121 2.47 14.19 -2.66
CA PRO A 121 1.41 14.75 -1.80
C PRO A 121 0.02 14.11 -1.97
N PHE A 122 -0.30 13.60 -3.17
CA PHE A 122 -1.58 12.93 -3.46
C PHE A 122 -1.73 11.54 -2.81
N LEU A 123 -0.65 10.93 -2.30
CA LEU A 123 -0.66 9.68 -1.53
C LEU A 123 -0.46 9.90 -0.02
N THR A 124 -0.06 11.10 0.40
CA THR A 124 0.15 11.42 1.81
C THR A 124 -1.18 11.75 2.51
N ARG A 125 -1.42 11.19 3.69
CA ARG A 125 -2.57 11.53 4.54
C ARG A 125 -2.08 11.70 6.00
N PRO A 126 -2.54 12.72 6.76
CA PRO A 126 -2.08 12.92 8.13
C PRO A 126 -2.58 11.86 9.12
N LEU A 127 -3.80 11.35 8.91
CA LEU A 127 -4.45 10.33 9.72
C LEU A 127 -4.74 9.10 8.86
N HIS A 128 -4.00 8.03 9.06
CA HIS A 128 -4.17 6.82 8.26
C HIS A 128 -3.68 5.57 8.99
N GLN A 129 -4.16 4.42 8.52
CA GLN A 129 -3.60 3.12 8.85
C GLN A 129 -2.95 2.56 7.60
N TYR A 130 -1.71 2.08 7.73
CA TYR A 130 -0.97 1.43 6.66
C TYR A 130 -0.81 -0.04 7.03
N SER A 131 -1.34 -0.95 6.22
CA SER A 131 -1.25 -2.39 6.49
C SER A 131 -0.45 -3.11 5.41
N ILE A 132 0.42 -4.03 5.82
CA ILE A 132 1.19 -4.90 4.95
C ILE A 132 0.87 -6.36 5.24
N SER A 133 0.67 -7.14 4.17
CA SER A 133 0.46 -8.59 4.24
C SER A 133 1.73 -9.32 3.81
N ILE A 134 2.27 -10.16 4.70
CA ILE A 134 3.47 -10.98 4.49
C ILE A 134 3.03 -12.45 4.49
N GLY A 135 3.08 -13.09 3.33
CA GLY A 135 2.46 -14.39 3.13
C GLY A 135 0.95 -14.34 3.41
N GLU A 136 0.38 -15.46 3.86
CA GLU A 136 -1.06 -15.58 4.13
C GLU A 136 -1.43 -15.31 5.60
N SER A 137 -0.49 -15.49 6.54
CA SER A 137 -0.78 -15.47 7.98
C SER A 137 -0.31 -14.23 8.71
N CYS A 138 0.51 -13.37 8.10
CA CYS A 138 1.03 -12.17 8.76
C CYS A 138 0.45 -10.89 8.16
N ASN A 139 -0.33 -10.17 8.95
CA ASN A 139 -0.79 -8.82 8.64
C ASN A 139 -0.28 -7.87 9.74
N VAL A 140 0.42 -6.81 9.33
CA VAL A 140 0.98 -5.79 10.24
C VAL A 140 0.36 -4.45 9.87
N THR A 141 -0.26 -3.78 10.85
CA THR A 141 -0.94 -2.50 10.67
C THR A 141 -0.25 -1.41 11.48
N TYR A 142 0.25 -0.39 10.79
CA TYR A 142 0.84 0.81 11.37
C TYR A 142 -0.19 1.93 11.41
N SER A 143 -0.23 2.68 12.52
CA SER A 143 -1.18 3.78 12.70
C SER A 143 -0.45 5.12 12.75
N CYS A 144 -0.81 6.03 11.85
CA CYS A 144 -0.25 7.37 11.75
C CYS A 144 -1.27 8.43 12.19
N GLY A 145 -0.81 9.34 13.07
CA GLY A 145 -1.58 10.52 13.49
C GLY A 145 -2.46 10.36 14.75
N GLY A 146 -2.20 9.37 15.60
CA GLY A 146 -2.84 9.31 16.94
C GLY A 146 -2.19 10.23 17.98
N PRO A 147 -2.83 10.50 19.12
CA PRO A 147 -2.14 11.04 20.28
C PRO A 147 -1.06 10.05 20.74
N ILE A 148 0.17 10.54 20.89
CA ILE A 148 1.29 9.82 21.54
C ILE A 148 1.01 9.57 23.02
#